data_AF-A0A7X7X1H1-F1
#
_entry.id   AF-A0A7X7X1H1-F1
#
_cell.length_a   1.000
_cell.length_b   1.000
_cell.length_c   1.000
_cell.angle_alpha   90.00
_cell.angle_beta   90.00
_cell.angle_gamma   90.00
#
_symmetry.space_group_name_H-M   'P 1'
#
loop_
_entity.id
_entity.type
_entity.pdbx_description
1 polymer ?
#
loop_
_entity_poly.entity_id
_entity_poly.type
_entity_poly.pdbx_seq_one_letter_code
_entity_poly.pdbx_strand_id
1 'polypeptide(L)'
;MTNKLFLLLIILLSTQNAISQTLDGFWQEDNNLVAAGYLGGYTFSKDTFKYSINEFDGLNPIRTIGGFYSINNGIITFCATYMQKNDDCIKLHRDELGSISDNWVWGKFGKLVTIKLVTKVKTSATFKKEKDFIKIDNKKYYKIDLSHENQ
;
A
#
# COMPACT_ATOMS: atom_id res chain seq x y z
N MET A 1 -22.96 -34.68 -37.15
CA MET A 1 -21.60 -34.33 -36.66
C MET A 1 -21.53 -32.88 -36.14
N THR A 2 -22.65 -32.32 -35.67
CA THR A 2 -22.85 -30.87 -35.46
C THR A 2 -22.91 -30.49 -33.96
N ASN A 3 -23.37 -31.40 -33.09
CA ASN A 3 -23.44 -31.15 -31.64
C ASN A 3 -22.08 -31.03 -30.94
N LYS A 4 -21.03 -31.69 -31.45
CA LYS A 4 -19.68 -31.63 -30.84
C LYS A 4 -18.99 -30.29 -31.11
N LEU A 5 -19.26 -29.66 -32.26
CA LEU A 5 -18.67 -28.37 -32.63
C LEU A 5 -19.27 -27.22 -31.82
N PHE A 6 -20.57 -27.31 -31.49
CA PHE A 6 -21.29 -26.31 -30.71
C PHE A 6 -20.86 -26.30 -29.23
N LEU A 7 -20.64 -27.48 -28.63
CA LEU A 7 -20.10 -27.58 -27.26
C LEU A 7 -18.67 -27.04 -27.15
N LEU A 8 -17.82 -27.24 -28.16
CA LEU A 8 -16.45 -26.72 -28.15
C LEU A 8 -16.43 -25.18 -28.16
N LEU A 9 -17.36 -24.56 -28.90
CA LEU A 9 -17.48 -23.10 -28.98
C LEU A 9 -17.89 -22.48 -27.63
N ILE A 10 -18.81 -23.13 -26.89
CA ILE A 10 -19.26 -22.67 -25.56
C ILE A 10 -18.15 -22.78 -24.51
N ILE A 11 -17.29 -23.79 -24.60
CA ILE A 11 -16.16 -23.97 -23.67
C ILE A 11 -15.03 -22.95 -23.97
N LEU A 12 -14.84 -22.56 -25.24
CA LEU A 12 -13.89 -21.49 -25.58
C LEU A 12 -14.37 -20.09 -25.19
N LEU A 13 -15.69 -19.88 -25.06
CA LEU A 13 -16.27 -18.58 -24.67
C LEU A 13 -16.25 -18.34 -23.15
N SER A 14 -16.07 -19.38 -22.33
CA SER A 14 -16.04 -19.27 -20.86
C SER A 14 -14.64 -19.06 -20.27
N THR A 15 -13.59 -19.10 -21.08
CA THR A 15 -12.20 -18.84 -20.63
C THR A 15 -11.79 -17.37 -20.78
N GLN A 16 -12.74 -16.45 -20.88
CA GLN A 16 -12.44 -15.02 -20.92
C GLN A 16 -11.84 -14.55 -19.59
N ASN A 17 -10.52 -14.64 -19.52
CA ASN A 17 -9.63 -13.64 -18.96
C ASN A 17 -10.01 -13.18 -17.55
N ALA A 18 -9.73 -14.04 -16.56
CA ALA A 18 -9.22 -13.54 -15.29
C ALA A 18 -7.82 -12.95 -15.56
N ILE A 19 -7.76 -11.80 -16.24
CA ILE A 19 -6.56 -10.96 -16.21
C ILE A 19 -6.47 -10.52 -14.77
N SER A 20 -5.67 -11.23 -13.99
CA SER A 20 -5.20 -10.77 -12.70
C SER A 20 -4.55 -9.42 -12.96
N GLN A 21 -5.29 -8.35 -12.67
CA GLN A 21 -4.81 -6.99 -12.86
C GLN A 21 -3.70 -6.80 -11.85
N THR A 22 -2.44 -7.01 -12.26
CA THR A 22 -1.30 -6.88 -11.35
C THR A 22 -1.31 -5.47 -10.74
N LEU A 23 -1.24 -5.43 -9.42
CA LEU A 23 -1.05 -4.21 -8.66
C LEU A 23 0.43 -3.87 -8.47
N ASP A 24 1.34 -4.66 -9.04
CA ASP A 24 2.77 -4.51 -8.79
C ASP A 24 3.24 -3.07 -9.04
N GLY A 25 3.95 -2.54 -8.05
CA GLY A 25 4.46 -1.17 -8.01
C GLY A 25 4.03 -0.40 -6.76
N PHE A 26 4.43 0.87 -6.74
CA PHE A 26 4.10 1.81 -5.68
C PHE A 26 2.90 2.67 -6.08
N TRP A 27 1.95 2.80 -5.15
CA TRP A 27 0.71 3.57 -5.29
C TRP A 27 0.63 4.60 -4.17
N GLN A 28 0.79 5.87 -4.51
CA GLN A 28 0.86 6.99 -3.57
C GLN A 28 -0.52 7.62 -3.37
N GLU A 29 -0.84 7.99 -2.13
CA GLU A 29 -2.09 8.67 -1.79
C GLU A 29 -2.21 10.04 -2.48
N ASP A 30 -3.43 10.40 -2.89
CA ASP A 30 -3.88 11.72 -3.38
C ASP A 30 -3.25 12.32 -4.64
N ASN A 31 -1.99 12.07 -4.96
CA ASN A 31 -1.35 12.56 -6.19
C ASN A 31 -0.25 11.63 -6.71
N ASN A 32 0.15 11.85 -7.96
CA ASN A 32 1.19 11.10 -8.67
C ASN A 32 2.55 11.84 -8.73
N LEU A 33 2.73 12.91 -7.96
CA LEU A 33 3.97 13.68 -7.98
C LEU A 33 5.01 13.03 -7.07
N VAL A 34 6.17 12.71 -7.62
CA VAL A 34 7.33 12.16 -6.88
C VAL A 34 7.76 13.08 -5.72
N ALA A 35 7.68 14.40 -5.92
CA ALA A 35 8.01 15.40 -4.91
C ALA A 35 7.05 15.42 -3.70
N ALA A 36 5.94 14.67 -3.74
CA ALA A 36 5.02 14.52 -2.63
C ALA A 36 5.37 13.35 -1.70
N GLY A 37 6.65 12.92 -1.69
CA GLY A 37 7.21 11.78 -0.94
C GLY A 37 6.94 11.71 0.57
N TYR A 38 6.16 12.65 1.10
CA TYR A 38 5.63 12.64 2.46
C TYR A 38 4.28 11.91 2.59
N LEU A 39 3.55 11.64 1.50
CA LEU A 39 2.23 10.98 1.58
C LEU A 39 2.36 9.46 1.80
N GLY A 40 1.34 8.88 2.45
CA GLY A 40 1.26 7.44 2.63
C GLY A 40 1.06 6.71 1.29
N GLY A 41 1.39 5.42 1.24
CA GLY A 41 1.27 4.67 0.00
C GLY A 41 1.40 3.17 0.15
N TYR A 42 0.89 2.44 -0.84
CA TYR A 42 0.98 0.99 -0.92
C TYR A 42 2.03 0.55 -1.93
N THR A 43 2.94 -0.31 -1.53
CA THR A 43 3.75 -1.13 -2.44
C THR A 43 3.15 -2.52 -2.52
N PHE A 44 2.69 -2.90 -3.71
CA PHE A 44 2.25 -4.26 -3.98
C PHE A 44 3.33 -5.02 -4.75
N SER A 45 3.48 -6.30 -4.43
CA SER A 45 4.35 -7.22 -5.13
C SER A 45 3.77 -8.62 -5.02
N LYS A 46 3.31 -9.18 -6.15
CA LYS A 46 2.60 -10.46 -6.22
C LYS A 46 1.38 -10.43 -5.29
N ASP A 47 1.37 -11.27 -4.28
CA ASP A 47 0.35 -11.48 -3.24
C ASP A 47 0.69 -10.76 -1.92
N THR A 48 1.73 -9.93 -1.91
CA THR A 48 2.16 -9.18 -0.72
C THR A 48 1.92 -7.68 -0.86
N PHE A 49 1.71 -7.02 0.28
CA PHE A 49 1.61 -5.57 0.36
C PHE A 49 2.52 -5.02 1.45
N LYS A 50 2.93 -3.78 1.26
CA LYS A 50 3.49 -2.89 2.28
C LYS A 50 2.73 -1.57 2.21
N TYR A 51 2.27 -1.06 3.34
CA TYR A 51 1.77 0.30 3.47
C TYR A 51 2.80 1.11 4.23
N SER A 52 3.35 2.14 3.57
CA SER A 52 4.19 3.16 4.21
C SER A 52 3.27 4.27 4.71
N ILE A 53 3.41 4.63 5.99
CA ILE A 53 2.62 5.73 6.54
C ILE A 53 3.13 7.08 6.04
N ASN A 54 2.24 8.08 6.10
CA ASN A 54 2.56 9.47 5.81
C ASN A 54 3.62 10.01 6.80
N GLU A 55 4.66 10.65 6.29
CA GLU A 55 5.78 11.18 7.07
C GLU A 55 5.43 12.43 7.88
N PHE A 56 4.34 13.13 7.56
CA PHE A 56 3.79 14.21 8.38
C PHE A 56 3.28 13.72 9.74
N ASP A 57 3.04 12.41 9.90
CA ASP A 57 2.80 11.78 11.21
C ASP A 57 4.13 11.48 11.91
N GLY A 58 4.91 12.54 12.16
CA GLY A 58 6.28 12.46 12.67
C GLY A 58 6.39 11.78 14.03
N LEU A 59 5.31 11.81 14.82
CA LEU A 59 5.25 11.21 16.15
C LEU A 59 4.91 9.72 16.14
N ASN A 60 4.35 9.18 15.06
CA ASN A 60 4.04 7.77 14.96
C ASN A 60 5.33 6.94 14.78
N PRO A 61 5.64 6.02 15.71
CA PRO A 61 6.85 5.23 15.59
C PRO A 61 6.75 4.16 14.51
N ILE A 62 5.54 3.76 14.11
CA ILE A 62 5.31 2.78 13.06
C ILE A 62 5.57 3.46 11.72
N ARG A 63 6.38 2.86 10.86
CA ARG A 63 6.69 3.38 9.52
C ARG A 63 6.05 2.57 8.40
N THR A 64 5.92 1.26 8.64
CA THR A 64 5.39 0.33 7.63
C THR A 64 4.49 -0.71 8.28
N ILE A 65 3.42 -1.09 7.60
CA ILE A 65 2.64 -2.30 7.89
C ILE A 65 2.71 -3.20 6.65
N GLY A 66 2.93 -4.50 6.82
CA GLY A 66 2.99 -5.40 5.68
C GLY A 66 2.45 -6.79 5.94
N GLY A 67 2.20 -7.49 4.85
CA GLY A 67 1.63 -8.82 4.87
C GLY A 67 1.12 -9.26 3.50
N PHE A 68 0.01 -9.98 3.49
CA PHE A 68 -0.59 -10.54 2.29
C PHE A 68 -1.89 -9.84 1.94
N TYR A 69 -2.24 -9.81 0.67
CA TYR A 69 -3.53 -9.30 0.24
C TYR A 69 -4.19 -10.23 -0.79
N SER A 70 -5.50 -10.13 -0.90
CA SER A 70 -6.29 -10.75 -1.97
C SER A 70 -7.42 -9.83 -2.40
N ILE A 71 -7.84 -9.95 -3.66
CA ILE A 71 -8.92 -9.15 -4.23
C ILE A 71 -9.99 -10.10 -4.75
N ASN A 72 -11.20 -9.97 -4.23
CA ASN A 72 -12.35 -10.77 -4.66
C ASN A 72 -13.57 -9.87 -4.76
N ASN A 73 -14.25 -9.87 -5.92
CA ASN A 73 -15.52 -9.15 -6.13
C ASN A 73 -15.51 -7.67 -5.69
N GLY A 74 -14.46 -6.93 -6.05
CA GLY A 74 -14.33 -5.51 -5.69
C GLY A 74 -14.05 -5.27 -4.20
N ILE A 75 -13.63 -6.29 -3.45
CA ILE A 75 -13.17 -6.17 -2.07
C ILE A 75 -11.70 -6.57 -2.03
N ILE A 76 -10.86 -5.70 -1.47
CA ILE A 76 -9.48 -6.03 -1.12
C ILE A 76 -9.43 -6.44 0.35
N THR A 77 -8.82 -7.59 0.63
CA THR A 77 -8.61 -8.07 2.00
C THR A 77 -7.12 -8.07 2.30
N PHE A 78 -6.73 -7.34 3.33
CA PHE A 78 -5.37 -7.28 3.86
C PHE A 78 -5.24 -8.20 5.06
N CYS A 79 -4.12 -8.91 5.14
CA CYS A 79 -3.73 -9.75 6.25
C CYS A 79 -2.34 -9.31 6.70
N ALA A 80 -2.28 -8.36 7.64
CA ALA A 80 -1.04 -7.86 8.19
C ALA A 80 -0.37 -8.93 9.06
N THR A 81 0.93 -9.13 8.83
CA THR A 81 1.74 -10.14 9.52
C THR A 81 2.97 -9.54 10.20
N TYR A 82 3.37 -8.33 9.83
CA TYR A 82 4.44 -7.58 10.46
C TYR A 82 4.20 -6.08 10.40
N MET A 83 4.92 -5.36 11.26
CA MET A 83 5.09 -3.92 11.18
C MET A 83 6.58 -3.57 11.26
N GLN A 84 6.96 -2.44 10.68
CA GLN A 84 8.28 -1.85 10.88
C GLN A 84 8.09 -0.57 11.70
N LYS A 85 8.86 -0.41 12.76
CA LYS A 85 8.83 0.79 13.59
C LYS A 85 10.25 1.23 13.93
N ASN A 86 10.43 2.50 14.26
CA ASN A 86 11.66 2.95 14.89
C ASN A 86 11.68 2.42 16.33
N ASP A 87 12.71 1.64 16.66
CA ASP A 87 12.95 1.23 18.04
C ASP A 87 13.53 2.39 18.85
N ASP A 88 13.42 2.33 20.18
CA ASP A 88 14.01 3.32 21.10
C ASP A 88 13.75 4.78 20.69
N CYS A 89 12.50 5.23 20.78
CA CYS A 89 12.19 6.65 20.68
C CYS A 89 12.68 7.35 21.97
N ILE A 90 13.95 7.78 21.98
CA ILE A 90 14.73 8.03 23.21
C ILE A 90 14.18 9.19 24.06
N LYS A 91 13.51 10.18 23.46
CA LYS A 91 12.80 11.26 24.15
C LYS A 91 11.97 12.10 23.17
N LEU A 92 10.72 12.38 23.55
CA LEU A 92 9.93 13.43 22.93
C LEU A 92 10.40 14.77 23.49
N HIS A 93 10.73 15.73 22.63
CA HIS A 93 11.13 17.07 23.05
C HIS A 93 10.58 18.11 22.08
N ARG A 94 10.71 19.37 22.46
CA ARG A 94 10.31 20.51 21.64
C ARG A 94 11.31 20.70 20.52
N ASP A 95 10.83 20.94 19.31
CA ASP A 95 11.69 21.30 18.19
C ASP A 95 12.33 22.68 18.47
N GLU A 96 13.64 22.69 18.67
CA GLU A 96 14.42 23.89 18.98
C GLU A 96 14.62 24.80 17.76
N LEU A 97 14.38 24.28 16.54
CA LEU A 97 14.55 24.98 15.27
C LEU A 97 13.22 25.42 14.65
N GLY A 98 12.10 24.87 15.12
CA GLY A 98 10.77 25.20 14.65
C GLY A 98 10.36 26.61 15.06
N SER A 99 10.00 27.45 14.09
CA SER A 99 9.49 28.81 14.32
C SER A 99 8.07 28.85 14.90
N ILE A 100 7.44 27.69 15.11
CA ILE A 100 6.07 27.54 15.58
C ILE A 100 6.11 26.98 17.01
N SER A 101 5.43 27.68 17.90
CA SER A 101 5.51 27.46 19.35
C SER A 101 4.79 26.19 19.83
N ASP A 102 4.62 25.14 19.02
CA ASP A 102 3.99 23.88 19.41
C ASP A 102 4.44 22.61 18.64
N ASN A 103 5.68 22.59 18.17
CA ASN A 103 6.22 21.41 17.50
C ASN A 103 6.92 20.45 18.48
N TRP A 104 6.48 19.19 18.49
CA TRP A 104 7.11 18.10 19.23
C TRP A 104 7.76 17.13 18.25
N VAL A 105 8.99 16.71 18.56
CA VAL A 105 9.77 15.81 17.72
C VAL A 105 10.49 14.76 18.57
N TRP A 106 10.79 13.64 17.92
CA TRP A 106 11.67 12.64 18.50
C TRP A 106 13.12 13.13 18.45
N GLY A 107 13.83 13.14 19.59
CA GLY A 107 15.23 13.58 19.66
C GLY A 107 16.21 12.73 18.88
N LYS A 108 15.87 11.45 18.68
CA LYS A 108 16.59 10.55 17.80
C LYS A 108 15.66 9.42 17.41
N PHE A 109 15.50 9.20 16.10
CA PHE A 109 14.93 7.94 15.63
C PHE A 109 15.97 6.84 15.85
N GLY A 110 15.61 5.82 16.63
CA GLY A 110 16.42 4.61 16.70
C GLY A 110 16.34 3.81 15.40
N LYS A 111 16.86 2.59 15.42
CA LYS A 111 16.91 1.74 14.22
C LYS A 111 15.51 1.32 13.81
N LEU A 112 15.25 1.26 12.50
CA LEU A 112 14.04 0.65 11.98
C LEU A 112 14.09 -0.86 12.25
N VAL A 113 13.19 -1.36 13.10
CA VAL A 113 13.07 -2.77 13.45
C VAL A 113 11.80 -3.36 12.86
N THR A 114 11.88 -4.62 12.42
CA THR A 114 10.72 -5.36 11.92
C THR A 114 10.18 -6.26 13.03
N ILE A 115 8.91 -6.07 13.38
CA ILE A 115 8.23 -6.82 14.41
C ILE A 115 7.17 -7.69 13.75
N LYS A 116 7.28 -9.01 13.94
CA LYS A 116 6.27 -9.97 13.53
C LYS A 116 5.06 -9.85 14.47
N LEU A 117 3.87 -9.74 13.91
CA LEU A 117 2.64 -9.68 14.70
C LEU A 117 2.33 -11.08 15.26
N VAL A 118 2.06 -11.16 16.56
CA VAL A 118 1.68 -12.41 17.24
C VAL A 118 0.36 -12.94 16.67
N THR A 119 -0.59 -12.04 16.41
CA THR A 119 -1.87 -12.34 15.76
C THR A 119 -1.94 -11.60 14.43
N LYS A 120 -2.27 -12.34 13.35
CA LYS A 120 -2.49 -11.73 12.03
C LYS A 120 -3.73 -10.85 12.10
N VAL A 121 -3.60 -9.59 11.70
CA VAL A 121 -4.71 -8.65 11.66
C VAL A 121 -5.30 -8.66 10.25
N LYS A 122 -6.58 -9.01 10.14
CA LYS A 122 -7.30 -8.98 8.88
C LYS A 122 -8.23 -7.78 8.82
N THR A 123 -8.21 -7.09 7.69
CA THR A 123 -9.14 -6.00 7.40
C THR A 123 -9.53 -6.03 5.93
N SER A 124 -10.72 -5.55 5.61
CA SER A 124 -11.24 -5.54 4.24
C SER A 124 -11.74 -4.14 3.90
N ALA A 125 -11.55 -3.75 2.65
CA ALA A 125 -11.94 -2.46 2.11
C ALA A 125 -12.58 -2.63 0.74
N THR A 126 -13.43 -1.68 0.35
CA THR A 126 -13.91 -1.63 -1.04
C THR A 126 -12.75 -1.30 -1.97
N PHE A 127 -12.72 -1.93 -3.14
CA PHE A 127 -11.61 -1.84 -4.09
C PHE A 127 -12.12 -1.60 -5.50
N LYS A 128 -11.53 -0.61 -6.16
CA LYS A 128 -11.73 -0.36 -7.59
C LYS A 128 -10.41 0.00 -8.23
N LYS A 129 -10.06 -0.64 -9.34
CA LYS A 129 -8.93 -0.23 -10.18
C LYS A 129 -9.43 0.59 -11.36
N GLU A 130 -8.86 1.76 -11.52
CA GLU A 130 -9.05 2.64 -12.68
C GLU A 130 -7.75 2.67 -13.49
N LYS A 131 -7.75 3.41 -14.61
CA LYS A 131 -6.59 3.49 -15.51
C LYS A 131 -5.32 4.01 -14.79
N ASP A 132 -5.45 5.11 -14.06
CA ASP A 132 -4.31 5.86 -13.52
C ASP A 132 -4.21 5.78 -11.98
N PHE A 133 -5.21 5.21 -11.31
CA PHE A 133 -5.26 5.08 -9.86
C PHE A 133 -6.03 3.83 -9.42
N ILE A 134 -5.77 3.38 -8.20
CA ILE A 134 -6.65 2.48 -7.46
C ILE A 134 -7.43 3.27 -6.41
N LYS A 135 -8.61 2.79 -6.09
CA LYS A 135 -9.45 3.27 -5.01
C LYS A 135 -9.56 2.19 -3.96
N ILE A 136 -9.16 2.50 -2.73
CA ILE A 136 -9.35 1.66 -1.55
C ILE A 136 -10.24 2.48 -0.60
N ASP A 137 -11.43 1.97 -0.33
CA ASP A 137 -12.54 2.74 0.26
C ASP A 137 -12.83 4.03 -0.50
N ASN A 138 -12.69 5.18 0.15
CA ASN A 138 -12.91 6.48 -0.45
C ASN A 138 -11.61 7.17 -0.90
N LYS A 139 -10.45 6.58 -0.62
CA LYS A 139 -9.14 7.14 -0.93
C LYS A 139 -8.63 6.69 -2.29
N LYS A 140 -7.96 7.60 -3.00
CA LYS A 140 -7.32 7.33 -4.29
C LYS A 140 -5.82 7.17 -4.09
N TYR A 141 -5.24 6.21 -4.78
CA TYR A 141 -3.80 5.99 -4.82
C TYR A 141 -3.35 5.92 -6.27
N TYR A 142 -2.41 6.77 -6.66
CA TYR A 142 -1.91 6.89 -8.02
C TYR A 142 -0.63 6.09 -8.19
N LYS A 143 -0.49 5.42 -9.34
CA LYS A 143 0.73 4.67 -9.61
C LYS A 143 1.88 5.66 -9.86
N ILE A 144 2.97 5.51 -9.12
CA ILE A 144 4.19 6.27 -9.37
C ILE A 144 5.03 5.50 -10.39
N ASP A 145 5.41 6.19 -11.47
CA ASP A 145 6.35 5.66 -12.46
C ASP A 145 7.77 6.10 -12.10
N LEU A 146 8.58 5.17 -11.59
CA LEU A 146 9.98 5.42 -11.22
C LEU A 146 10.93 5.35 -12.42
N SER A 147 10.45 5.11 -13.64
CA SER A 147 11.30 4.99 -14.82
C SER A 147 11.98 6.30 -15.27
N HIS A 148 11.60 7.45 -14.69
CA HIS A 148 12.10 8.77 -15.06
C HIS A 148 13.06 9.42 -14.03
N GLU A 149 13.44 8.75 -12.95
CA GLU A 149 14.32 9.35 -11.90
C GLU A 149 15.83 9.30 -12.20
N ASN A 150 16.26 8.76 -13.36
CA ASN A 150 17.67 8.71 -13.76
C ASN A 150 17.99 9.64 -14.95
N GLN A 151 17.64 10.93 -14.86
CA GLN A 151 18.13 11.97 -15.78
C GLN A 151 18.72 13.16 -15.03
#